data_AF-A0A951V6G3-F1
#
_entry.id   AF-A0A951V6G3-F1
#
_cell.length_a   1.000
_cell.length_b   1.000
_cell.length_c   1.000
_cell.angle_alpha   90.00
_cell.angle_beta   90.00
_cell.angle_gamma   90.00
#
_symmetry.space_group_name_H-M   'P 1'
#
loop_
_entity.id
_entity.type
_entity.pdbx_description
1 polymer ?
#
loop_
_entity_poly.entity_id
_entity_poly.type
_entity_poly.pdbx_seq_one_letter_code
_entity_poly.pdbx_strand_id
1 'polypeptide(L)'
;ELKQISGVGSGKAERFGKPFVELIKNYVEENEIERPMDMVVKSVVNKSGIKVYIIQNIDRKKPLEDIAYAKGLEFEELLTEIESIVASGTKIDINYYINEVIDEDKQEEIFDYFKTAETDSYADALVELGEDDYTEEEIRLMRIKFMSEMGN
;
A
#
# COMPACT_ATOMS: atom_id res chain seq x y z
N GLU A 1 -25.23 12.07 0.55
CA GLU A 1 -23.94 11.73 1.18
C GLU A 1 -23.70 10.24 1.34
N LEU A 2 -24.53 9.47 2.07
CA LEU A 2 -24.24 8.04 2.34
C LEU A 2 -23.93 7.18 1.09
N LYS A 3 -24.57 7.46 -0.06
CA LYS A 3 -24.31 6.75 -1.33
C LYS A 3 -22.93 7.03 -1.94
N GLN A 4 -22.21 8.04 -1.44
CA GLN A 4 -20.82 8.34 -1.85
C GLN A 4 -19.80 7.54 -1.04
N ILE A 5 -20.22 6.83 0.01
CA ILE A 5 -19.37 5.95 0.81
C ILE A 5 -19.20 4.62 0.07
N SER A 6 -17.95 4.18 -0.09
CA SER A 6 -17.64 2.90 -0.73
C SER A 6 -18.39 1.75 -0.04
N GLY A 7 -18.98 0.84 -0.82
CA GLY A 7 -19.75 -0.30 -0.30
C GLY A 7 -21.19 0.01 0.13
N VAL A 8 -21.64 1.27 0.04
CA VAL A 8 -23.02 1.70 0.34
C VAL A 8 -23.81 1.92 -0.96
N GLY A 9 -24.40 0.84 -1.48
CA GLY A 9 -25.32 0.91 -2.61
C GLY A 9 -26.68 1.54 -2.26
N SER A 10 -27.46 1.89 -3.27
CA SER A 10 -28.77 2.55 -3.11
C SER A 10 -29.71 1.84 -2.14
N GLY A 11 -29.78 0.50 -2.19
CA GLY A 11 -30.66 -0.27 -1.29
C GLY A 11 -30.23 -0.23 0.18
N LYS A 12 -28.93 -0.23 0.47
CA LYS A 12 -28.43 -0.09 1.85
C LYS A 12 -28.66 1.32 2.38
N ALA A 13 -28.42 2.34 1.55
CA ALA A 13 -28.67 3.73 1.91
C ALA A 13 -30.15 3.98 2.22
N GLU A 14 -31.06 3.35 1.47
CA GLU A 14 -32.49 3.48 1.70
C GLU A 14 -32.96 2.71 2.94
N ARG A 15 -32.46 1.49 3.13
CA ARG A 15 -32.87 0.61 4.22
C ARG A 15 -32.30 1.00 5.59
N PHE A 16 -31.06 1.49 5.63
CA PHE A 16 -30.33 1.73 6.87
C PHE A 16 -29.86 3.19 7.05
N GLY A 17 -29.95 4.01 6.01
CA GLY A 17 -29.36 5.35 6.05
C GLY A 17 -30.02 6.30 7.04
N LYS A 18 -31.35 6.26 7.17
CA LYS A 18 -32.08 7.09 8.13
C LYS A 18 -31.66 6.81 9.59
N PRO A 19 -31.74 5.56 10.10
CA PRO A 19 -31.27 5.24 11.44
C PRO A 19 -29.81 5.64 11.71
N PHE A 20 -28.93 5.45 10.73
CA PHE A 20 -27.51 5.80 10.86
C PHE A 20 -27.28 7.31 10.98
N VAL A 21 -27.93 8.11 10.14
CA VAL A 21 -27.80 9.58 10.18
C VAL A 21 -28.36 10.13 11.48
N GLU A 22 -29.47 9.57 11.96
CA GLU A 22 -30.11 9.99 13.20
C GLU A 22 -29.26 9.67 14.42
N LEU A 23 -28.64 8.48 14.46
CA LEU A 23 -27.67 8.11 15.50
C LEU A 23 -26.47 9.07 15.54
N ILE A 24 -25.87 9.36 14.38
CA ILE A 24 -24.73 10.28 14.27
C ILE A 24 -25.15 11.69 14.70
N LYS A 25 -26.35 12.13 14.32
CA LYS A 25 -26.88 13.44 14.71
C LYS A 25 -27.03 13.56 16.23
N ASN A 26 -27.65 12.58 16.87
CA ASN A 26 -27.82 12.58 18.32
C ASN A 26 -26.46 12.59 19.03
N TYR A 27 -25.50 11.80 18.55
CA TYR A 27 -24.14 11.79 19.11
C TYR A 27 -23.44 13.15 18.96
N VAL A 28 -23.56 13.81 17.82
CA VAL A 28 -22.99 15.15 17.59
C VAL A 28 -23.62 16.19 18.51
N GLU A 29 -24.93 16.14 18.72
CA GLU A 29 -25.66 17.04 19.60
C GLU A 29 -25.31 16.80 21.08
N GLU A 30 -25.28 15.55 21.54
CA GLU A 30 -24.94 15.18 22.91
C GLU A 30 -23.50 15.55 23.30
N ASN A 31 -22.59 15.58 22.32
CA ASN A 31 -21.17 15.83 22.55
C ASN A 31 -20.73 17.23 22.10
N GLU A 32 -21.67 18.13 21.77
CA GLU A 32 -21.41 19.52 21.34
C GLU A 32 -20.33 19.62 20.23
N ILE A 33 -20.34 18.69 19.28
CA ILE A 33 -19.32 18.63 18.23
C ILE A 33 -19.60 19.71 17.18
N GLU A 34 -18.70 20.70 17.07
CA GLU A 34 -18.73 21.67 15.98
C GLU A 34 -18.43 20.97 14.64
N ARG A 35 -19.38 21.04 13.70
CA ARG A 35 -19.19 20.49 12.36
C ARG A 35 -18.29 21.42 11.53
N PRO A 36 -17.13 20.96 11.04
CA PRO A 36 -16.34 21.73 10.09
C PRO A 36 -17.11 21.88 8.77
N MET A 37 -16.79 22.90 7.97
CA MET A 37 -17.36 23.05 6.63
C MET A 37 -17.06 21.82 5.78
N ASP A 38 -18.07 21.34 5.04
CA ASP A 38 -17.96 20.18 4.16
C ASP A 38 -16.87 20.40 3.10
N MET A 39 -15.71 19.77 3.29
CA MET A 39 -14.62 19.77 2.32
C MET A 39 -14.67 18.49 1.49
N VAL A 40 -15.00 18.60 0.21
CA VAL A 40 -14.90 17.47 -0.73
C VAL A 40 -13.46 17.37 -1.23
N VAL A 41 -12.67 16.48 -0.63
CA VAL A 41 -11.36 16.11 -1.17
C VAL A 41 -11.59 15.23 -2.40
N LYS A 42 -11.48 15.82 -3.60
CA LYS A 42 -11.41 15.04 -4.83
C LYS A 42 -10.09 14.27 -4.81
N SER A 43 -10.15 12.94 -4.78
CA SER A 43 -8.96 12.11 -4.97
C SER A 43 -8.37 12.39 -6.36
N VAL A 44 -7.04 12.38 -6.46
CA VAL A 44 -6.34 12.57 -7.73
C VAL A 44 -6.70 11.39 -8.65
N VAL A 45 -7.49 11.68 -9.69
CA VAL A 45 -8.12 10.70 -10.60
C VAL A 45 -7.12 9.70 -11.21
N ASN A 46 -5.83 10.05 -11.30
CA ASN A 46 -4.81 9.21 -11.93
C ASN A 46 -4.07 8.24 -11.01
N LYS A 47 -4.11 8.39 -9.67
CA LYS A 47 -3.33 7.49 -8.78
C LYS A 47 -3.79 6.04 -8.87
N SER A 48 -5.09 5.80 -8.97
CA SER A 48 -5.64 4.44 -9.14
C SER A 48 -5.24 3.80 -10.47
N GLY A 49 -5.09 4.59 -11.55
CA GLY A 49 -4.69 4.09 -12.86
C GLY A 49 -3.24 3.61 -12.91
N ILE A 50 -2.33 4.32 -12.23
CA ILE A 50 -0.93 3.92 -12.09
C ILE A 50 -0.83 2.61 -11.32
N LYS A 51 -1.51 2.49 -10.18
CA LYS A 51 -1.50 1.27 -9.37
C LYS A 51 -2.04 0.06 -10.13
N VAL A 52 -3.16 0.20 -10.83
CA VAL A 52 -3.71 -0.87 -11.68
C VAL A 52 -2.71 -1.27 -12.77
N TYR A 53 -2.02 -0.31 -13.39
CA TYR A 53 -0.98 -0.59 -14.38
C TYR A 53 0.19 -1.37 -13.78
N ILE A 54 0.69 -0.97 -12.61
CA ILE A 54 1.78 -1.66 -11.90
C ILE A 54 1.39 -3.11 -11.63
N ILE A 55 0.24 -3.34 -10.99
CA ILE A 55 -0.27 -4.68 -10.66
C ILE A 55 -0.31 -5.57 -11.91
N GLN A 56 -0.93 -5.09 -12.99
CA GLN A 56 -1.08 -5.87 -14.23
C GLN A 56 0.26 -6.22 -14.91
N ASN A 57 1.28 -5.38 -14.79
CA ASN A 57 2.58 -5.66 -15.39
C ASN A 57 3.48 -6.52 -14.49
N ILE A 58 3.32 -6.42 -13.17
CA ILE A 58 3.91 -7.38 -12.22
C ILE A 58 3.33 -8.77 -12.46
N ASP A 59 2.02 -8.92 -12.65
CA ASP A 59 1.38 -10.21 -12.99
C ASP A 59 1.90 -10.80 -14.31
N ARG A 60 2.32 -9.94 -15.24
CA ARG A 60 2.95 -10.32 -16.52
C ARG A 60 4.47 -10.52 -16.41
N LYS A 61 5.03 -10.39 -15.20
CA LYS A 61 6.45 -10.52 -14.89
C LYS A 61 7.33 -9.62 -15.76
N LYS A 62 6.90 -8.39 -15.99
CA LYS A 62 7.73 -7.39 -16.67
C LYS A 62 8.82 -6.88 -15.72
N PRO A 63 10.05 -6.58 -16.22
CA PRO A 63 11.07 -5.91 -15.42
C PRO A 63 10.51 -4.65 -14.76
N LEU A 64 10.87 -4.41 -13.49
CA LEU A 64 10.32 -3.27 -12.75
C LEU A 64 10.77 -1.93 -13.35
N GLU A 65 11.97 -1.87 -13.91
CA GLU A 65 12.53 -0.71 -14.61
C GLU A 65 11.69 -0.36 -15.84
N ASP A 66 11.22 -1.36 -16.60
CA ASP A 66 10.35 -1.14 -17.76
C ASP A 66 8.98 -0.57 -17.32
N ILE A 67 8.47 -1.01 -16.16
CA ILE A 67 7.23 -0.50 -15.58
C ILE A 67 7.39 0.97 -15.17
N ALA A 68 8.50 1.30 -14.50
CA ALA A 68 8.85 2.67 -14.11
C ALA A 68 8.99 3.57 -15.34
N TYR A 69 9.81 3.14 -16.31
CA TYR A 69 10.07 3.87 -17.55
C TYR A 69 8.78 4.16 -18.33
N ALA A 70 7.90 3.17 -18.48
CA ALA A 70 6.64 3.33 -19.21
C ALA A 70 5.65 4.32 -18.56
N LYS A 71 5.86 4.66 -17.28
CA LYS A 71 5.09 5.67 -16.56
C LYS A 71 5.86 6.95 -16.25
N GLY A 72 7.13 7.02 -16.65
CA GLY A 72 8.01 8.15 -16.35
C GLY A 72 8.19 8.33 -14.84
N LEU A 73 8.26 7.22 -14.10
CA LEU A 73 8.55 7.19 -12.68
C LEU A 73 10.04 6.94 -12.47
N GLU A 74 10.62 7.57 -11.47
CA GLU A 74 11.88 7.11 -10.90
C GLU A 74 11.67 5.75 -10.20
N PHE A 75 12.73 4.95 -10.06
CA PHE A 75 12.61 3.61 -9.48
C PHE A 75 12.12 3.65 -8.02
N GLU A 76 12.60 4.62 -7.24
CA GLU A 76 12.17 4.87 -5.86
C GLU A 76 10.66 5.21 -5.78
N GLU A 77 10.14 5.97 -6.75
CA GLU A 77 8.71 6.29 -6.85
C GLU A 77 7.89 5.04 -7.18
N LEU A 78 8.40 4.17 -8.06
CA LEU A 78 7.77 2.88 -8.34
C LEU A 78 7.72 2.00 -7.09
N LEU A 79 8.83 1.85 -6.35
CA LEU A 79 8.88 1.08 -5.10
C LEU A 79 7.84 1.61 -4.09
N THR A 80 7.74 2.93 -3.97
CA THR A 80 6.76 3.59 -3.10
C THR A 80 5.31 3.28 -3.49
N GLU A 81 5.00 3.27 -4.79
CA GLU A 81 3.68 2.88 -5.28
C GLU A 81 3.40 1.38 -5.04
N ILE A 82 4.42 0.51 -5.20
CA ILE A 82 4.32 -0.92 -4.91
C ILE A 82 4.08 -1.18 -3.41
N GLU A 83 4.82 -0.53 -2.52
CA GLU A 83 4.61 -0.58 -1.07
C GLU A 83 3.18 -0.14 -0.71
N SER A 84 2.69 0.92 -1.35
CA SER A 84 1.32 1.40 -1.17
C SER A 84 0.26 0.42 -1.69
N ILE A 85 0.58 -0.39 -2.72
CA ILE A 85 -0.29 -1.47 -3.21
C ILE A 85 -0.34 -2.61 -2.18
N VAL A 86 0.80 -3.06 -1.67
CA VAL A 86 0.85 -4.13 -0.66
C VAL A 86 0.18 -3.71 0.64
N ALA A 87 0.43 -2.48 1.11
CA ALA A 87 -0.21 -1.91 2.29
C ALA A 87 -1.74 -1.79 2.16
N SER A 88 -2.27 -1.74 0.93
CA SER A 88 -3.72 -1.76 0.66
C SER A 88 -4.35 -3.15 0.71
N GLY A 89 -3.54 -4.18 0.96
CA GLY A 89 -3.96 -5.58 1.05
C GLY A 89 -3.92 -6.35 -0.27
N THR A 90 -3.32 -5.77 -1.32
CA THR A 90 -3.19 -6.44 -2.62
C THR A 90 -1.96 -7.33 -2.60
N LYS A 91 -2.16 -8.64 -2.74
CA LYS A 91 -1.07 -9.59 -2.91
C LYS A 91 -0.44 -9.42 -4.29
N ILE A 92 0.87 -9.26 -4.31
CA ILE A 92 1.70 -9.18 -5.53
C ILE A 92 2.88 -10.14 -5.41
N ASP A 93 3.39 -10.61 -6.55
CA ASP A 93 4.55 -11.48 -6.61
C ASP A 93 5.65 -10.82 -7.44
N ILE A 94 6.69 -10.34 -6.75
CA ILE A 94 7.89 -9.75 -7.38
C ILE A 94 9.12 -10.68 -7.27
N ASN A 95 8.92 -11.97 -6.93
CA ASN A 95 10.03 -12.92 -6.79
C ASN A 95 10.85 -13.08 -8.07
N TYR A 96 10.19 -12.97 -9.24
CA TYR A 96 10.88 -13.05 -10.52
C TYR A 96 11.96 -11.97 -10.68
N TYR A 97 11.72 -10.79 -10.11
CA TYR A 97 12.67 -9.68 -10.17
C TYR A 97 13.71 -9.77 -9.05
N ILE A 98 13.27 -10.07 -7.82
CA ILE A 98 14.15 -10.23 -6.66
C ILE A 98 15.23 -11.28 -6.93
N ASN A 99 14.86 -12.43 -7.48
CA ASN A 99 15.80 -13.51 -7.77
C ASN A 99 16.84 -13.17 -8.85
N GLU A 100 16.63 -12.11 -9.62
CA GLU A 100 17.57 -11.64 -10.63
C GLU A 100 18.55 -10.59 -10.07
N VAL A 101 18.17 -9.86 -9.03
CA VAL A 101 18.89 -8.67 -8.55
C VAL A 101 19.46 -8.79 -7.14
N ILE A 102 18.99 -9.76 -6.34
CA ILE A 102 19.43 -9.98 -4.95
C ILE A 102 19.94 -11.42 -4.80
N ASP A 103 21.13 -11.59 -4.25
CA ASP A 103 21.70 -12.91 -3.93
C ASP A 103 20.84 -13.67 -2.91
N GLU A 104 20.70 -14.99 -3.08
CA GLU A 104 19.82 -15.82 -2.24
C GLU A 104 20.14 -15.72 -0.74
N ASP A 105 21.43 -15.65 -0.37
CA ASP A 105 21.87 -15.52 1.03
C ASP A 105 21.36 -14.21 1.66
N LYS A 106 21.45 -13.09 0.92
CA LYS A 106 20.91 -11.80 1.36
C LYS A 106 19.39 -11.85 1.49
N GLN A 107 18.71 -12.50 0.54
CA GLN A 107 17.26 -12.64 0.62
C GLN A 107 16.83 -13.38 1.89
N GLU A 108 17.48 -14.50 2.23
CA GLU A 108 17.19 -15.26 3.43
C GLU A 108 17.39 -14.41 4.69
N GLU A 109 18.51 -13.71 4.79
CA GLU A 109 18.84 -12.88 5.95
C GLU A 109 17.85 -11.73 6.15
N ILE A 110 17.55 -10.95 5.11
CA ILE A 110 16.59 -9.84 5.20
C ILE A 110 15.19 -10.36 5.53
N PHE A 111 14.80 -11.50 4.97
CA PHE A 111 13.48 -12.08 5.22
C PHE A 111 13.34 -12.57 6.66
N ASP A 112 14.39 -13.19 7.21
CA ASP A 112 14.43 -13.63 8.61
C ASP A 112 14.48 -12.47 9.60
N TYR A 113 15.16 -11.37 9.26
CA TYR A 113 15.08 -10.12 10.02
C TYR A 113 13.61 -9.67 10.16
N PHE A 114 12.88 -9.51 9.04
CA PHE A 114 11.50 -9.03 9.09
C PHE A 114 10.53 -9.98 9.80
N LYS A 115 10.81 -11.30 9.86
CA LYS A 115 10.00 -12.24 10.67
C LYS A 115 10.08 -11.96 12.17
N THR A 116 11.18 -11.38 12.64
CA THR A 116 11.47 -11.20 14.07
C THR A 116 11.46 -9.74 14.51
N ALA A 117 11.54 -8.81 13.56
CA ALA A 117 11.50 -7.38 13.82
C ALA A 117 10.17 -6.92 14.45
N GLU A 118 10.26 -5.95 15.36
CA GLU A 118 9.07 -5.32 15.96
C GLU A 118 8.39 -4.31 15.02
N THR A 119 9.17 -3.75 14.09
CA THR A 119 8.71 -2.76 13.10
C THR A 119 8.97 -3.27 11.70
N ASP A 120 8.14 -2.85 10.75
CA ASP A 120 8.39 -3.05 9.33
C ASP A 120 9.12 -1.84 8.73
N SER A 121 9.94 -1.10 9.49
CA SER A 121 10.65 0.07 8.95
C SER A 121 11.85 -0.39 8.10
N TYR A 122 11.89 0.02 6.82
CA TYR A 122 13.07 -0.29 5.99
C TYR A 122 14.32 0.47 6.47
N ALA A 123 14.15 1.65 7.06
CA ALA A 123 15.26 2.45 7.57
C ALA A 123 15.88 1.78 8.81
N ASP A 124 15.05 1.24 9.71
CA ASP A 124 15.51 0.50 10.89
C ASP A 124 16.22 -0.79 10.43
N ALA A 125 15.63 -1.49 9.45
CA ALA A 125 16.22 -2.68 8.86
C ALA A 125 17.60 -2.42 8.25
N LEU A 126 17.76 -1.31 7.53
CA LEU A 126 19.02 -0.93 6.92
C LEU A 126 20.11 -0.65 7.97
N VAL A 127 19.76 0.00 9.08
CA VAL A 127 20.69 0.28 10.19
C VAL A 127 21.10 -1.01 10.92
N GLU A 128 20.15 -1.91 11.16
CA GLU A 128 20.39 -3.17 11.90
C GLU A 128 21.16 -4.21 11.06
N LEU A 129 20.84 -4.33 9.78
CA LEU A 129 21.51 -5.25 8.86
C LEU A 129 22.86 -4.73 8.36
N GLY A 130 23.05 -3.41 8.36
CA GLY A 130 24.31 -2.76 7.98
C GLY A 130 24.27 -2.14 6.59
N GLU A 131 24.45 -0.81 6.54
CA GLU A 131 24.47 -0.02 5.30
C GLU A 131 25.62 -0.37 4.33
N ASP A 132 26.67 -1.04 4.81
CA ASP A 132 27.80 -1.46 3.99
C ASP A 132 27.51 -2.76 3.20
N ASP A 133 26.60 -3.60 3.70
CA ASP A 133 26.28 -4.92 3.14
C ASP A 133 24.98 -4.92 2.34
N TYR A 134 24.08 -3.95 2.63
CA TYR A 134 22.75 -3.86 2.03
C TYR A 134 22.46 -2.46 1.50
N THR A 135 21.82 -2.43 0.34
CA THR A 135 21.26 -1.21 -0.24
C THR A 135 19.82 -1.00 0.22
N GLU A 136 19.37 0.26 0.24
CA GLU A 136 17.98 0.59 0.51
C GLU A 136 17.01 -0.15 -0.43
N GLU A 137 17.37 -0.24 -1.72
CA GLU A 137 16.55 -0.92 -2.72
C GLU A 137 16.38 -2.42 -2.41
N GLU A 138 17.46 -3.12 -2.04
CA GLU A 138 17.42 -4.54 -1.64
C GLU A 138 16.48 -4.75 -0.44
N ILE A 139 16.63 -3.93 0.60
CA ILE A 139 15.79 -4.00 1.80
C ILE A 139 14.32 -3.74 1.46
N ARG A 140 14.03 -2.71 0.65
CA ARG A 140 12.66 -2.36 0.27
C ARG A 140 12.00 -3.44 -0.58
N LEU A 141 12.72 -4.03 -1.54
CA LEU A 141 12.23 -5.15 -2.35
C LEU A 141 11.88 -6.37 -1.48
N MET A 142 12.78 -6.74 -0.57
CA MET A 142 12.54 -7.87 0.34
C MET A 142 11.42 -7.60 1.33
N ARG A 143 11.30 -6.36 1.81
CA ARG A 143 10.17 -5.93 2.63
C ARG A 143 8.84 -6.03 1.88
N ILE A 144 8.79 -5.60 0.62
CA ILE A 144 7.59 -5.73 -0.23
C ILE A 144 7.18 -7.20 -0.34
N LYS A 145 8.13 -8.10 -0.62
CA LYS A 145 7.91 -9.55 -0.64
C LYS A 145 7.36 -10.04 0.70
N PHE A 146 8.02 -9.70 1.81
CA PHE A 146 7.61 -10.09 3.17
C PHE A 146 6.17 -9.65 3.48
N MET A 147 5.84 -8.38 3.24
CA MET A 147 4.51 -7.84 3.52
C MET A 147 3.43 -8.46 2.62
N SER A 148 3.77 -8.82 1.37
CA SER A 148 2.85 -9.51 0.46
C SER A 148 2.60 -10.98 0.86
N GLU A 149 3.57 -11.63 1.49
CA GLU A 149 3.48 -13.04 1.93
C GLU A 149 2.91 -13.22 3.34
N MET A 150 3.23 -12.33 4.27
CA MET A 150 2.89 -12.44 5.69
C MET A 150 1.76 -11.49 6.13
N GLY A 151 1.61 -10.35 5.45
CA GLY A 151 0.64 -9.31 5.80
C GLY A 151 -0.78 -9.54 5.28
N ASN A 152 -0.97 -10.48 4.34
CA ASN A 152 -2.22 -10.72 3.61
C ASN A 152 -2.63 -12.19 3.52
#